data_AF-A0A7X3GL69-F1
#
_entry.id   AF-A0A7X3GL69-F1
#
_cell.length_a   1.000
_cell.length_b   1.000
_cell.length_c   1.000
_cell.angle_alpha   90.00
_cell.angle_beta   90.00
_cell.angle_gamma   90.00
#
_symmetry.space_group_name_H-M   'P 1'
#
loop_
_entity.id
_entity.type
_entity.pdbx_description
1 polymer ?
#
loop_
_entity_poly.entity_id
_entity_poly.type
_entity_poly.pdbx_seq_one_letter_code
_entity_poly.pdbx_strand_id
1 'polypeptide(L)'
;MLRKSIAGFVAVVLIAGTTIPQAAMAETSASVFGVKSYDHATDLGWGPLAGNDDATWFANKLVGTASFPWTPVTTQYNADVTPSDFTNAKSDDVIYFTGHGSTNGSLALKAYAGNNAPVNSYVNWDTIGSSWKGWDNTDSEDFEIAIFAACNVLKKNSWANVLSYGGHHLLGYRDPSNENTDLSIIGSFYNKATGATGGAPIKIIDAWKYANTDYSEYDWAVTGHKNNENDYFYVSSGMTADQSGTSDIYHWYNGGGFYLSVSSLATSPLDSDESSKLKESVVLKKENIDIDRIAQNLMKMQSLKQKINRSNNSVYTDGASTLIEYPSGAINYYREMSEKPIGFSPDEALVQAGKFLKQNGGLPSDAQLSAVMPQITEDANTQQQVTNGYLLEYKRKIDGVTVDGYAGDSIKVMIDSEGINYFFRLWREIDRTTASKPMTQIVDFEKAKEAGEEYLKRNNKSNLMREFDSAELVYFSNSFFVEQSELTPAWKVTSGSDSAYVNAENGEIIDGDEFLDNMFEEINKNYEIGEVKFSE
;
A
#
# COMPACT_ATOMS: atom_id res chain seq x y z
N MET A 1 -22.42 50.18 34.58
CA MET A 1 -22.42 49.38 33.34
C MET A 1 -21.09 48.64 33.25
N LEU A 2 -21.04 47.39 33.70
CA LEU A 2 -19.86 46.52 33.58
C LEU A 2 -19.94 45.78 32.25
N ARG A 3 -18.93 45.94 31.39
CA ARG A 3 -18.65 45.02 30.28
C ARG A 3 -17.72 43.93 30.81
N LYS A 4 -18.19 42.69 30.85
CA LYS A 4 -17.35 41.50 31.06
C LYS A 4 -16.66 41.16 29.73
N SER A 5 -15.34 41.25 29.73
CA SER A 5 -14.49 40.62 28.72
C SER A 5 -14.48 39.12 28.99
N ILE A 6 -14.90 38.31 28.02
CA ILE A 6 -14.74 36.86 28.03
C ILE A 6 -13.38 36.60 27.38
N ALA A 7 -12.37 36.34 28.20
CA ALA A 7 -11.11 35.78 27.74
C ALA A 7 -11.37 34.34 27.27
N GLY A 8 -11.26 34.10 25.97
CA GLY A 8 -11.24 32.75 25.41
C GLY A 8 -9.97 32.04 25.87
N PHE A 9 -10.12 31.11 26.81
CA PHE A 9 -9.06 30.18 27.16
C PHE A 9 -8.86 29.23 25.97
N VAL A 10 -7.77 29.38 25.23
CA VAL A 10 -7.26 28.31 24.37
C VAL A 10 -6.67 27.28 25.32
N ALA A 11 -7.40 26.20 25.57
CA ALA A 11 -6.87 25.06 26.29
C ALA A 11 -5.83 24.37 25.40
N VAL A 12 -4.55 24.63 25.66
CA VAL A 12 -3.45 23.77 25.19
C VAL A 12 -3.59 22.46 25.95
N VAL A 13 -4.33 21.52 25.37
CA VAL A 13 -4.37 20.14 25.86
C VAL A 13 -3.03 19.53 25.48
N LEU A 14 -2.14 19.41 26.46
CA LEU A 14 -0.98 18.52 26.41
C LEU A 14 -1.54 17.09 26.27
N ILE A 15 -1.63 16.60 25.03
CA ILE A 15 -1.83 15.19 24.76
C ILE A 15 -0.61 14.50 25.35
N ALA A 16 -0.80 13.67 26.37
CA ALA A 16 0.23 12.78 26.88
C ALA A 16 0.54 11.77 25.77
N GLY A 17 1.42 12.18 24.85
CA GLY A 17 1.79 11.41 23.68
C GLY A 17 2.39 10.08 24.13
N THR A 18 2.03 9.03 23.40
CA THR A 18 2.95 7.92 23.16
C THR A 18 4.32 8.55 22.91
N THR A 19 5.28 8.24 23.77
CA THR A 19 6.64 8.74 23.63
C THR A 19 7.21 8.07 22.38
N ILE A 20 7.08 8.74 21.23
CA ILE A 20 7.94 8.49 20.07
C ILE A 20 9.37 8.45 20.62
N PRO A 21 10.16 7.41 20.32
CA PRO A 21 11.53 7.30 20.81
C PRO A 21 12.31 8.60 20.58
N GLN A 22 13.17 8.98 21.53
CA GLN A 22 14.05 10.14 21.36
C GLN A 22 14.92 9.94 20.12
N ALA A 23 14.93 10.94 19.24
CA ALA A 23 15.59 10.89 17.95
C ALA A 23 17.12 10.68 18.06
N ALA A 24 17.69 9.92 17.13
CA ALA A 24 19.08 10.12 16.72
C ALA A 24 19.14 11.32 15.76
N MET A 25 20.29 11.99 15.71
CA MET A 25 20.56 12.94 14.64
C MET A 25 20.96 12.13 13.41
N ALA A 26 20.02 11.86 12.51
CA ALA A 26 20.35 11.32 11.19
C ALA A 26 20.63 12.48 10.23
N GLU A 27 21.52 12.29 9.26
CA GLU A 27 21.66 13.24 8.17
C GLU A 27 20.46 13.11 7.25
N THR A 28 19.47 14.00 7.37
CA THR A 28 18.23 13.98 6.57
C THR A 28 18.51 14.03 5.06
N SER A 29 18.89 12.91 4.46
CA SER A 29 19.43 12.82 3.13
C SER A 29 18.87 11.58 2.43
N ALA A 30 18.44 11.74 1.17
CA ALA A 30 17.72 10.68 0.46
C ALA A 30 18.18 10.58 -0.99
N SER A 31 18.33 9.34 -1.45
CA SER A 31 18.57 8.98 -2.84
C SER A 31 17.34 8.31 -3.44
N VAL A 32 16.93 8.80 -4.60
CA VAL A 32 15.76 8.29 -5.32
C VAL A 32 16.15 7.91 -6.74
N PHE A 33 15.92 6.65 -7.08
CA PHE A 33 16.28 6.04 -8.35
C PHE A 33 15.03 5.50 -9.05
N GLY A 34 15.03 5.51 -10.37
CA GLY A 34 13.99 4.83 -11.16
C GLY A 34 14.38 4.62 -12.62
N VAL A 35 13.55 3.92 -13.38
CA VAL A 35 13.78 3.67 -14.82
C VAL A 35 12.83 4.53 -15.66
N LYS A 36 13.24 5.76 -16.02
CA LYS A 36 12.42 6.83 -16.65
C LYS A 36 11.85 6.49 -18.03
N SER A 37 12.37 5.48 -18.72
CA SER A 37 11.89 5.00 -20.00
C SER A 37 12.30 3.54 -20.15
N TYR A 38 11.31 2.67 -20.17
CA TYR A 38 11.48 1.41 -20.87
C TYR A 38 11.52 1.71 -22.39
N ASP A 39 12.18 0.87 -23.21
CA ASP A 39 12.54 1.17 -24.62
C ASP A 39 11.33 1.52 -25.50
N HIS A 40 10.12 1.29 -25.03
CA HIS A 40 8.92 1.92 -25.56
C HIS A 40 8.33 2.90 -24.54
N ALA A 41 8.21 4.17 -24.94
CA ALA A 41 7.39 5.16 -24.23
C ALA A 41 5.92 4.72 -24.07
N THR A 42 5.53 3.61 -24.70
CA THR A 42 4.24 2.94 -24.55
C THR A 42 4.14 2.09 -23.29
N ASP A 43 5.26 1.74 -22.66
CA ASP A 43 5.37 0.89 -21.48
C ASP A 43 5.29 1.70 -20.17
N LEU A 44 5.11 3.02 -20.25
CA LEU A 44 4.85 3.91 -19.11
C LEU A 44 3.51 4.64 -19.22
N GLY A 45 2.57 4.09 -20.01
CA GLY A 45 1.30 4.75 -20.32
C GLY A 45 1.47 5.88 -21.33
N TRP A 46 0.50 6.07 -22.24
CA TRP A 46 0.53 7.18 -23.19
C TRP A 46 -0.07 8.43 -22.53
N GLY A 47 0.78 9.30 -21.98
CA GLY A 47 0.37 10.61 -21.50
C GLY A 47 1.58 11.53 -21.26
N PRO A 48 1.39 12.85 -21.12
CA PRO A 48 2.46 13.79 -20.73
C PRO A 48 3.07 13.50 -19.33
N LEU A 49 2.59 12.45 -18.64
CA LEU A 49 2.98 11.95 -17.32
C LEU A 49 3.61 10.53 -17.38
N ALA A 50 4.02 10.05 -18.56
CA ALA A 50 4.62 8.72 -18.72
C ALA A 50 6.06 8.61 -18.15
N GLY A 51 6.22 8.74 -16.83
CA GLY A 51 7.48 8.70 -16.10
C GLY A 51 7.45 7.77 -14.90
N ASN A 52 8.58 7.64 -14.18
CA ASN A 52 8.61 7.04 -12.84
C ASN A 52 7.87 7.97 -11.85
N ASP A 53 6.56 8.05 -11.99
CA ASP A 53 5.74 9.03 -11.28
C ASP A 53 5.77 8.76 -9.78
N ASP A 54 5.88 7.51 -9.35
CA ASP A 54 6.06 7.09 -7.96
C ASP A 54 7.42 7.49 -7.37
N ALA A 55 8.53 7.26 -8.06
CA ALA A 55 9.85 7.73 -7.61
C ALA A 55 9.92 9.26 -7.58
N THR A 56 9.42 9.91 -8.64
CA THR A 56 9.39 11.38 -8.73
C THR A 56 8.49 11.96 -7.63
N TRP A 57 7.33 11.34 -7.39
CA TRP A 57 6.40 11.72 -6.33
C TRP A 57 7.04 11.56 -4.96
N PHE A 58 7.65 10.41 -4.69
CA PHE A 58 8.28 10.13 -3.40
C PHE A 58 9.42 11.12 -3.12
N ALA A 59 10.30 11.35 -4.10
CA ALA A 59 11.33 12.39 -4.02
C ALA A 59 10.74 13.77 -3.72
N ASN A 60 9.70 14.18 -4.46
CA ASN A 60 9.07 15.48 -4.26
C ASN A 60 8.43 15.62 -2.88
N LYS A 61 7.87 14.55 -2.29
CA LYS A 61 7.30 14.59 -0.94
C LYS A 61 8.37 14.65 0.14
N LEU A 62 9.46 13.93 -0.03
CA LEU A 62 10.61 14.01 0.88
C LEU A 62 11.21 15.42 0.91
N VAL A 63 11.34 16.07 -0.25
CA VAL A 63 11.97 17.40 -0.38
C VAL A 63 10.99 18.55 -0.10
N GLY A 64 9.72 18.39 -0.47
CA GLY A 64 8.72 19.46 -0.51
C GLY A 64 7.97 19.72 0.80
N THR A 65 8.18 18.91 1.84
CA THR A 65 7.51 19.13 3.13
C THR A 65 8.21 20.23 3.92
N ALA A 66 7.60 21.44 3.88
CA ALA A 66 8.12 22.65 4.54
C ALA A 66 8.41 22.50 6.04
N SER A 67 7.81 21.49 6.68
CA SER A 67 8.07 21.19 8.08
C SER A 67 9.40 20.44 8.28
N PHE A 68 9.85 19.60 7.33
CA PHE A 68 10.93 18.62 7.55
C PHE A 68 11.69 18.28 6.25
N PRO A 69 12.57 19.17 5.74
CA PRO A 69 13.17 18.98 4.43
C PRO A 69 14.25 17.91 4.45
N TRP A 70 13.97 16.74 3.86
CA TRP A 70 15.02 15.84 3.42
C TRP A 70 15.83 16.55 2.33
N THR A 71 17.15 16.45 2.41
CA THR A 71 18.06 16.95 1.38
C THR A 71 18.21 15.86 0.33
N PRO A 72 17.72 16.06 -0.91
CA PRO A 72 17.92 15.05 -1.94
C PRO A 72 19.41 15.01 -2.28
N VAL A 73 20.04 13.84 -2.11
CA VAL A 73 21.46 13.65 -2.44
C VAL A 73 21.61 13.30 -3.91
N THR A 74 20.75 12.39 -4.40
CA THR A 74 20.77 11.97 -5.80
C THR A 74 19.35 11.68 -6.31
N THR A 75 19.04 12.17 -7.51
CA THR A 75 17.87 11.74 -8.29
C THR A 75 18.34 11.36 -9.70
N GLN A 76 18.37 10.06 -10.01
CA GLN A 76 18.82 9.55 -11.30
C GLN A 76 17.75 8.67 -11.93
N TYR A 77 17.71 8.68 -13.27
CA TYR A 77 16.81 7.80 -13.99
C TYR A 77 17.43 7.17 -15.25
N ASN A 78 17.03 5.94 -15.61
CA ASN A 78 17.48 5.22 -16.81
C ASN A 78 18.99 4.98 -16.89
N ALA A 79 19.64 5.41 -17.98
CA ALA A 79 21.05 5.23 -18.27
C ALA A 79 21.95 5.92 -17.24
N ASP A 80 21.39 6.87 -16.49
CA ASP A 80 22.06 7.54 -15.38
C ASP A 80 22.11 6.65 -14.14
N VAL A 81 21.18 5.70 -13.99
CA VAL A 81 21.19 4.69 -12.93
C VAL A 81 22.14 3.56 -13.33
N THR A 82 23.08 3.28 -12.44
CA THR A 82 24.13 2.29 -12.63
C THR A 82 24.18 1.31 -11.46
N PRO A 83 24.78 0.11 -11.63
CA PRO A 83 24.98 -0.80 -10.52
C PRO A 83 25.70 -0.13 -9.33
N SER A 84 26.60 0.83 -9.59
CA SER A 84 27.30 1.54 -8.52
C SER A 84 26.40 2.38 -7.62
N ASP A 85 25.23 2.80 -8.07
CA ASP A 85 24.28 3.55 -7.22
C ASP A 85 23.65 2.66 -6.14
N PHE A 86 23.62 1.33 -6.37
CA PHE A 86 23.13 0.34 -5.41
C PHE A 86 24.24 -0.31 -4.58
N THR A 87 25.46 -0.38 -5.11
CA THR A 87 26.61 -0.90 -4.34
C THR A 87 27.16 0.18 -3.41
N ASN A 88 27.23 1.43 -3.87
CA ASN A 88 27.90 2.56 -3.22
C ASN A 88 26.93 3.63 -2.74
N ALA A 89 25.74 3.25 -2.24
CA ALA A 89 24.84 4.24 -1.65
C ALA A 89 25.68 5.09 -0.68
N LYS A 90 25.58 6.41 -0.86
CA LYS A 90 26.46 7.35 -0.18
C LYS A 90 25.95 7.48 1.27
N SER A 91 26.23 8.56 1.96
CA SER A 91 25.64 8.89 3.27
C SER A 91 24.12 9.12 3.22
N ASP A 92 23.41 8.35 2.38
CA ASP A 92 21.98 8.45 2.13
C ASP A 92 21.26 7.55 3.13
N ASP A 93 20.41 8.14 3.97
CA ASP A 93 19.57 7.38 4.90
C ASP A 93 18.55 6.52 4.11
N VAL A 94 17.96 7.10 3.07
CA VAL A 94 16.86 6.46 2.33
C VAL A 94 17.22 6.23 0.87
N ILE A 95 17.04 5.00 0.42
CA ILE A 95 17.03 4.63 -1.00
C ILE A 95 15.61 4.26 -1.41
N TYR A 96 15.08 4.93 -2.43
CA TYR A 96 13.88 4.48 -3.12
C TYR A 96 14.23 4.02 -4.53
N PHE A 97 13.72 2.86 -4.92
CA PHE A 97 13.79 2.39 -6.29
C PHE A 97 12.43 1.88 -6.77
N THR A 98 12.07 2.27 -7.98
CA THR A 98 10.94 1.71 -8.73
C THR A 98 11.40 1.09 -10.05
N GLY A 99 10.84 -0.08 -10.37
CA GLY A 99 11.13 -0.81 -11.60
C GLY A 99 10.87 -2.32 -11.47
N HIS A 100 11.54 -3.14 -12.28
CA HIS A 100 11.32 -4.59 -12.28
C HIS A 100 12.40 -5.36 -11.56
N GLY A 101 11.97 -6.21 -10.63
CA GLY A 101 12.79 -7.30 -10.12
C GLY A 101 12.49 -8.62 -10.82
N SER A 102 13.44 -9.55 -10.78
CA SER A 102 13.32 -10.87 -11.37
C SER A 102 13.46 -11.98 -10.34
N THR A 103 12.78 -13.10 -10.59
CA THR A 103 12.96 -14.35 -9.81
C THR A 103 14.39 -14.89 -9.89
N ASN A 104 15.15 -14.49 -10.90
CA ASN A 104 16.56 -14.86 -11.07
C ASN A 104 17.49 -14.11 -10.12
N GLY A 105 16.99 -13.07 -9.44
CA GLY A 105 17.73 -12.36 -8.41
C GLY A 105 18.37 -11.06 -8.89
N SER A 106 17.73 -10.37 -9.84
CA SER A 106 18.23 -9.13 -10.40
C SER A 106 17.18 -8.05 -10.46
N LEU A 107 17.64 -6.81 -10.39
CA LEU A 107 16.90 -5.59 -10.60
C LEU A 107 17.25 -5.01 -11.95
N ALA A 108 16.25 -4.80 -12.81
CA ALA A 108 16.45 -4.17 -14.10
C ALA A 108 16.67 -2.66 -13.92
N LEU A 109 17.83 -2.16 -14.35
CA LEU A 109 18.18 -0.74 -14.35
C LEU A 109 17.86 -0.07 -15.68
N LYS A 110 17.68 -0.87 -16.73
CA LYS A 110 17.40 -0.43 -18.09
C LYS A 110 16.41 -1.40 -18.71
N ALA A 111 15.65 -0.92 -19.69
CA ALA A 111 14.96 -1.82 -20.60
C ALA A 111 15.96 -2.64 -21.43
N TYR A 112 15.64 -3.90 -21.63
CA TYR A 112 16.28 -4.75 -22.63
C TYR A 112 15.35 -5.88 -23.07
N ALA A 113 15.36 -6.21 -24.35
CA ALA A 113 14.57 -7.29 -24.92
C ALA A 113 15.38 -8.60 -24.96
N GLY A 114 14.84 -9.66 -24.36
CA GLY A 114 15.40 -11.01 -24.40
C GLY A 114 16.79 -11.15 -23.75
N ASN A 115 17.60 -12.07 -24.28
CA ASN A 115 18.91 -12.41 -23.70
C ASN A 115 20.03 -11.40 -24.01
N ASN A 116 19.73 -10.30 -24.72
CA ASN A 116 20.72 -9.29 -25.12
C ASN A 116 20.74 -8.11 -24.14
N ALA A 117 20.95 -8.41 -22.86
CA ALA A 117 21.07 -7.41 -21.81
C ALA A 117 22.32 -6.53 -22.03
N PRO A 118 22.19 -5.20 -22.23
CA PRO A 118 23.33 -4.30 -22.29
C PRO A 118 24.20 -4.38 -21.03
N VAL A 119 25.47 -4.02 -21.12
CA VAL A 119 26.33 -3.87 -19.94
C VAL A 119 25.68 -2.86 -18.98
N ASN A 120 25.66 -3.17 -17.68
CA ASN A 120 25.04 -2.36 -16.62
C ASN A 120 23.52 -2.16 -16.78
N SER A 121 22.82 -3.11 -17.38
CA SER A 121 21.35 -3.09 -17.51
C SER A 121 20.60 -3.71 -16.33
N TYR A 122 21.32 -4.36 -15.42
CA TYR A 122 20.78 -4.88 -14.18
C TYR A 122 21.81 -4.81 -13.05
N VAL A 123 21.33 -4.88 -11.81
CA VAL A 123 22.14 -5.17 -10.62
C VAL A 123 21.59 -6.42 -9.96
N ASN A 124 22.45 -7.27 -9.41
CA ASN A 124 21.99 -8.48 -8.73
C ASN A 124 21.71 -8.18 -7.25
N TRP A 125 20.68 -8.79 -6.68
CA TRP A 125 20.30 -8.61 -5.27
C TRP A 125 21.42 -8.92 -4.29
N ASP A 126 22.33 -9.85 -4.64
CA ASP A 126 23.50 -10.21 -3.83
C ASP A 126 24.63 -9.18 -3.89
N THR A 127 24.59 -8.25 -4.84
CA THR A 127 25.58 -7.16 -4.99
C THR A 127 25.11 -5.85 -4.37
N ILE A 128 23.79 -5.64 -4.26
CA ILE A 128 23.22 -4.45 -3.61
C ILE A 128 23.75 -4.36 -2.17
N GLY A 129 24.15 -3.16 -1.77
CA GLY A 129 24.67 -2.88 -0.43
C GLY A 129 25.95 -3.58 0.00
N SER A 130 26.66 -4.19 -0.94
CA SER A 130 27.99 -4.77 -0.68
C SER A 130 29.04 -3.76 -0.19
N SER A 131 28.79 -2.46 -0.34
CA SER A 131 29.60 -1.39 0.25
C SER A 131 28.76 -0.29 0.90
N TRP A 132 27.53 -0.60 1.29
CA TRP A 132 26.82 0.27 2.23
C TRP A 132 27.65 0.37 3.50
N LYS A 133 27.67 1.57 4.07
CA LYS A 133 28.30 1.78 5.37
C LYS A 133 27.17 1.88 6.37
N GLY A 134 27.28 1.08 7.40
CA GLY A 134 26.68 1.39 8.68
C GLY A 134 27.57 0.91 9.79
N TRP A 135 27.22 1.42 10.96
CA TRP A 135 27.79 1.13 12.26
C TRP A 135 29.18 1.72 12.55
N ASP A 136 30.24 1.53 11.77
CA ASP A 136 31.60 1.74 12.35
C ASP A 136 32.11 3.19 12.46
N ASN A 137 31.29 4.21 12.17
CA ASN A 137 31.64 5.60 12.42
C ASN A 137 30.61 6.23 13.36
N THR A 138 31.11 6.95 14.37
CA THR A 138 30.34 7.86 15.25
C THR A 138 29.74 9.06 14.51
N ASP A 139 29.63 8.98 13.19
CA ASP A 139 29.21 10.03 12.28
C ASP A 139 27.84 9.66 11.74
N SER A 140 26.94 10.63 11.65
CA SER A 140 25.55 10.56 11.20
C SER A 140 25.35 10.17 9.73
N GLU A 141 26.31 9.48 9.12
CA GLU A 141 26.42 9.16 7.69
C GLU A 141 26.24 7.65 7.43
N ASP A 142 25.11 7.06 7.84
CA ASP A 142 24.78 5.67 7.55
C ASP A 142 23.42 5.46 6.89
N PHE A 143 23.29 4.32 6.22
CA PHE A 143 22.12 3.98 5.43
C PHE A 143 21.05 3.30 6.28
N GLU A 144 19.80 3.73 6.17
CA GLU A 144 18.71 3.37 7.06
C GLU A 144 17.68 2.44 6.40
N ILE A 145 17.11 2.85 5.25
CA ILE A 145 16.03 2.11 4.57
C ILE A 145 16.26 2.05 3.07
N ALA A 146 16.04 0.88 2.48
CA ALA A 146 15.77 0.77 1.05
C ALA A 146 14.35 0.27 0.80
N ILE A 147 13.64 0.97 -0.07
CA ILE A 147 12.34 0.59 -0.58
C ILE A 147 12.52 0.25 -2.05
N PHE A 148 12.33 -1.02 -2.38
CA PHE A 148 12.27 -1.51 -3.74
C PHE A 148 10.81 -1.79 -4.10
N ALA A 149 10.13 -0.78 -4.67
CA ALA A 149 8.82 -0.92 -5.30
C ALA A 149 8.99 -1.68 -6.62
N ALA A 150 9.31 -2.96 -6.50
CA ALA A 150 9.63 -3.85 -7.61
C ALA A 150 9.19 -5.28 -7.29
N CYS A 151 8.71 -6.00 -8.30
CA CYS A 151 8.29 -7.39 -8.16
C CYS A 151 9.43 -8.31 -7.70
N ASN A 152 9.12 -9.37 -6.95
CA ASN A 152 10.07 -10.45 -6.61
C ASN A 152 11.40 -10.00 -5.93
N VAL A 153 11.40 -8.87 -5.24
CA VAL A 153 12.58 -8.33 -4.52
C VAL A 153 13.02 -9.29 -3.42
N LEU A 154 12.06 -9.76 -2.62
CA LEU A 154 12.37 -10.44 -1.37
C LEU A 154 12.37 -11.98 -1.50
N LYS A 155 12.47 -12.57 -2.72
CA LYS A 155 12.58 -14.04 -2.88
C LYS A 155 13.95 -14.64 -2.58
N LYS A 156 14.98 -13.83 -2.32
CA LYS A 156 16.37 -14.28 -2.17
C LYS A 156 16.89 -14.06 -0.74
N ASN A 157 17.59 -15.05 -0.21
CA ASN A 157 18.18 -15.04 1.14
C ASN A 157 19.48 -14.22 1.27
N SER A 158 19.91 -13.49 0.23
CA SER A 158 21.16 -12.71 0.26
C SER A 158 21.04 -11.40 1.03
N TRP A 159 19.83 -10.97 1.38
CA TRP A 159 19.57 -9.72 2.09
C TRP A 159 20.20 -9.66 3.48
N ALA A 160 20.46 -10.80 4.13
CA ALA A 160 21.22 -10.83 5.38
C ALA A 160 22.64 -10.25 5.23
N ASN A 161 23.31 -10.50 4.09
CA ASN A 161 24.62 -9.90 3.82
C ASN A 161 24.49 -8.39 3.61
N VAL A 162 23.46 -7.95 2.88
CA VAL A 162 23.20 -6.53 2.60
C VAL A 162 22.97 -5.75 3.89
N LEU A 163 22.14 -6.29 4.79
CA LEU A 163 21.82 -5.70 6.08
C LEU A 163 23.01 -5.75 7.04
N SER A 164 23.88 -6.77 6.93
CA SER A 164 25.10 -6.84 7.76
C SER A 164 26.08 -5.68 7.57
N TYR A 165 25.88 -4.86 6.54
CA TYR A 165 26.68 -3.68 6.23
C TYR A 165 26.00 -2.35 6.58
N GLY A 166 24.88 -2.35 7.32
CA GLY A 166 24.40 -1.11 7.95
C GLY A 166 22.91 -0.80 7.84
N GLY A 167 22.21 -1.37 6.86
CA GLY A 167 20.79 -1.05 6.64
C GLY A 167 19.89 -1.59 7.75
N HIS A 168 18.89 -0.80 8.17
CA HIS A 168 17.87 -1.27 9.11
C HIS A 168 16.81 -2.11 8.42
N HIS A 169 16.27 -1.61 7.30
CA HIS A 169 15.16 -2.25 6.61
C HIS A 169 15.27 -2.26 5.08
N LEU A 170 14.84 -3.38 4.51
CA LEU A 170 14.62 -3.59 3.09
C LEU A 170 13.14 -3.93 2.87
N LEU A 171 12.43 -3.04 2.19
CA LEU A 171 11.01 -3.17 1.90
C LEU A 171 10.81 -3.48 0.42
N GLY A 172 9.81 -4.28 0.10
CA GLY A 172 9.41 -4.52 -1.29
C GLY A 172 8.39 -5.62 -1.43
N TYR A 173 8.24 -6.11 -2.66
CA TYR A 173 7.33 -7.20 -2.97
C TYR A 173 8.06 -8.55 -2.96
N ARG A 174 7.46 -9.53 -2.28
CA ARG A 174 7.88 -10.93 -2.29
C ARG A 174 7.56 -11.58 -3.62
N ASP A 175 6.38 -11.34 -4.19
CA ASP A 175 5.94 -11.93 -5.46
C ASP A 175 5.72 -10.83 -6.51
N PRO A 176 5.19 -11.13 -7.72
CA PRO A 176 4.76 -10.10 -8.65
C PRO A 176 3.72 -9.16 -8.01
N SER A 177 3.92 -7.86 -8.15
CA SER A 177 3.01 -6.81 -7.70
C SER A 177 2.25 -6.19 -8.86
N ASN A 178 1.12 -5.56 -8.57
CA ASN A 178 0.41 -4.74 -9.53
C ASN A 178 1.03 -3.33 -9.61
N GLU A 179 1.90 -3.12 -10.59
CA GLU A 179 2.65 -1.88 -10.78
C GLU A 179 1.78 -0.63 -10.88
N ASN A 180 0.53 -0.77 -11.35
CA ASN A 180 -0.39 0.36 -11.48
C ASN A 180 -0.83 0.92 -10.12
N THR A 181 -0.64 0.15 -9.04
CA THR A 181 -0.99 0.57 -7.67
C THR A 181 0.20 1.05 -6.85
N ASP A 182 1.43 0.96 -7.35
CA ASP A 182 2.65 1.26 -6.61
C ASP A 182 2.70 2.72 -6.15
N LEU A 183 2.33 3.68 -7.01
CA LEU A 183 2.21 5.10 -6.65
C LEU A 183 1.24 5.30 -5.48
N SER A 184 0.15 4.55 -5.48
CA SER A 184 -0.89 4.65 -4.46
C SER A 184 -0.43 4.02 -3.13
N ILE A 185 0.30 2.90 -3.21
CA ILE A 185 0.92 2.22 -2.07
C ILE A 185 1.98 3.12 -1.44
N ILE A 186 2.92 3.67 -2.22
CA ILE A 186 3.97 4.54 -1.67
C ILE A 186 3.38 5.82 -1.06
N GLY A 187 2.30 6.35 -1.65
CA GLY A 187 1.56 7.47 -1.09
C GLY A 187 0.91 7.16 0.25
N SER A 188 0.30 5.98 0.38
CA SER A 188 -0.28 5.51 1.65
C SER A 188 0.81 5.25 2.70
N PHE A 189 1.92 4.61 2.30
CA PHE A 189 3.08 4.37 3.15
C PHE A 189 3.60 5.68 3.75
N TYR A 190 3.95 6.65 2.90
CA TYR A 190 4.46 7.94 3.34
C TYR A 190 3.52 8.62 4.35
N ASN A 191 2.22 8.65 4.05
CA ASN A 191 1.23 9.30 4.91
C ASN A 191 1.09 8.63 6.28
N LYS A 192 1.16 7.29 6.34
CA LYS A 192 1.07 6.53 7.59
C LYS A 192 2.37 6.62 8.39
N ALA A 193 3.52 6.56 7.72
CA ALA A 193 4.83 6.59 8.35
C ALA A 193 5.18 7.98 8.93
N THR A 194 4.68 9.05 8.31
CA THR A 194 4.94 10.44 8.74
C THR A 194 3.78 11.10 9.48
N GLY A 195 2.58 10.53 9.41
CA GLY A 195 1.37 11.20 9.91
C GLY A 195 0.95 12.43 9.09
N ALA A 196 1.46 12.61 7.86
CA ALA A 196 1.24 13.81 7.03
C ALA A 196 -0.24 14.18 6.77
N THR A 197 -1.16 13.23 7.01
CA THR A 197 -2.61 13.46 6.93
C THR A 197 -3.23 13.89 8.27
N GLY A 198 -2.44 14.33 9.24
CA GLY A 198 -2.92 14.71 10.58
C GLY A 198 -3.25 13.52 11.49
N GLY A 199 -2.83 12.31 11.11
CA GLY A 199 -2.87 11.11 11.93
C GLY A 199 -1.62 10.93 12.78
N ALA A 200 -1.65 9.95 13.67
CA ALA A 200 -0.45 9.50 14.38
C ALA A 200 0.48 8.73 13.43
N PRO A 201 1.79 9.06 13.35
CA PRO A 201 2.76 8.25 12.63
C PRO A 201 2.86 6.87 13.29
N ILE A 202 3.18 5.85 12.48
CA ILE A 202 3.39 4.47 12.95
C ILE A 202 4.73 3.94 12.42
N LYS A 203 5.16 2.81 13.00
CA LYS A 203 6.39 2.09 12.62
C LYS A 203 6.44 1.82 11.10
N ILE A 204 7.65 1.85 10.53
CA ILE A 204 7.90 1.65 9.10
C ILE A 204 7.28 0.34 8.60
N ILE A 205 7.50 -0.75 9.33
CA ILE A 205 7.01 -2.08 8.97
C ILE A 205 5.47 -2.09 8.89
N ASP A 206 4.81 -1.45 9.85
CA ASP A 206 3.35 -1.38 9.89
C ASP A 206 2.79 -0.42 8.83
N ALA A 207 3.47 0.71 8.57
CA ALA A 207 3.10 1.62 7.50
C ALA A 207 3.13 0.91 6.14
N TRP A 208 4.18 0.13 5.86
CA TRP A 208 4.31 -0.64 4.61
C TRP A 208 3.22 -1.71 4.50
N LYS A 209 3.03 -2.50 5.55
CA LYS A 209 1.98 -3.52 5.66
C LYS A 209 0.59 -2.96 5.40
N TYR A 210 0.22 -1.86 6.05
CA TYR A 210 -1.11 -1.27 5.92
C TYR A 210 -1.31 -0.60 4.57
N ALA A 211 -0.30 0.07 4.03
CA ALA A 211 -0.36 0.65 2.69
C ALA A 211 -0.68 -0.41 1.64
N ASN A 212 0.03 -1.54 1.68
CA ASN A 212 -0.22 -2.69 0.82
C ASN A 212 -1.61 -3.31 1.04
N THR A 213 -2.02 -3.44 2.31
CA THR A 213 -3.36 -3.95 2.67
C THR A 213 -4.48 -3.07 2.13
N ASP A 214 -4.31 -1.73 2.12
CA ASP A 214 -5.30 -0.79 1.58
C ASP A 214 -5.65 -1.15 0.12
N TYR A 215 -4.65 -1.49 -0.70
CA TYR A 215 -4.80 -1.78 -2.13
C TYR A 215 -4.94 -3.27 -2.47
N SER A 216 -5.11 -4.14 -1.47
CA SER A 216 -5.19 -5.59 -1.64
C SER A 216 -3.92 -6.20 -2.29
N GLU A 217 -2.77 -5.55 -2.12
CA GLU A 217 -1.47 -6.09 -2.51
C GLU A 217 -0.93 -6.88 -1.32
N TYR A 218 -1.10 -8.21 -1.33
CA TYR A 218 -0.81 -9.04 -0.15
C TYR A 218 0.57 -9.69 -0.19
N ASP A 219 1.29 -9.59 -1.31
CA ASP A 219 2.60 -10.19 -1.49
C ASP A 219 3.74 -9.23 -1.16
N TRP A 220 3.55 -8.37 -0.16
CA TRP A 220 4.60 -7.54 0.39
C TRP A 220 5.45 -8.32 1.40
N ALA A 221 6.70 -7.87 1.58
CA ALA A 221 7.53 -8.30 2.69
C ALA A 221 8.45 -7.16 3.16
N VAL A 222 9.01 -7.33 4.35
CA VAL A 222 10.10 -6.52 4.90
C VAL A 222 11.17 -7.46 5.42
N THR A 223 12.44 -7.14 5.17
CA THR A 223 13.58 -7.80 5.80
C THR A 223 14.42 -6.77 6.54
N GLY A 224 14.89 -7.08 7.74
CA GLY A 224 15.60 -6.11 8.56
C GLY A 224 16.07 -6.68 9.88
N HIS A 225 16.68 -5.83 10.69
CA HIS A 225 17.13 -6.18 12.04
C HIS A 225 15.94 -6.23 13.01
N LYS A 226 15.91 -7.26 13.86
CA LYS A 226 14.88 -7.42 14.88
C LYS A 226 14.86 -6.25 15.84
N ASN A 227 16.04 -5.75 16.22
CA ASN A 227 16.17 -4.63 17.14
C ASN A 227 15.63 -3.31 16.56
N ASN A 228 15.52 -3.21 15.23
CA ASN A 228 14.98 -2.08 14.49
C ASN A 228 13.48 -2.23 14.18
N GLU A 229 12.79 -3.28 14.66
CA GLU A 229 11.37 -3.48 14.33
C GLU A 229 10.43 -2.36 14.81
N ASN A 230 10.93 -1.50 15.69
CA ASN A 230 10.26 -0.32 16.23
C ASN A 230 10.67 0.99 15.55
N ASP A 231 11.32 0.94 14.39
CA ASP A 231 11.79 2.15 13.73
C ASP A 231 10.63 2.93 13.11
N TYR A 232 10.75 4.25 13.25
CA TYR A 232 9.87 5.23 12.63
C TYR A 232 10.61 5.94 11.51
N PHE A 233 9.90 6.15 10.41
CA PHE A 233 10.39 6.90 9.26
C PHE A 233 10.68 8.36 9.60
N TYR A 234 10.07 8.86 10.67
CA TYR A 234 10.23 10.22 11.13
C TYR A 234 10.19 10.33 12.66
N VAL A 235 11.33 10.68 13.24
CA VAL A 235 11.51 11.28 14.56
C VAL A 235 12.13 12.67 14.36
N SER A 236 11.98 13.61 15.29
CA SER A 236 12.23 15.08 15.13
C SER A 236 13.50 15.57 14.39
N SER A 237 14.46 14.69 14.11
CA SER A 237 15.71 14.93 13.37
C SER A 237 16.11 13.82 12.39
N GLY A 238 15.17 13.03 11.86
CA GLY A 238 15.45 11.95 10.91
C GLY A 238 14.83 10.61 11.31
N MET A 239 15.60 9.53 11.23
CA MET A 239 15.16 8.18 11.60
C MET A 239 15.52 7.78 13.05
N THR A 240 14.98 6.65 13.49
CA THR A 240 15.24 6.12 14.84
C THR A 240 16.69 5.63 14.93
N ALA A 241 17.34 5.82 16.08
CA ALA A 241 18.76 5.51 16.27
C ALA A 241 19.12 4.04 16.00
N ASP A 242 20.30 3.81 15.42
CA ASP A 242 20.76 2.48 15.03
C ASP A 242 20.81 1.51 16.20
N GLN A 243 20.30 0.30 15.95
CA GLN A 243 20.51 -0.83 16.82
C GLN A 243 21.38 -1.87 16.11
N SER A 244 22.61 -1.98 16.60
CA SER A 244 23.67 -2.85 16.09
C SER A 244 23.25 -4.32 15.89
N GLY A 245 23.67 -4.95 14.77
CA GLY A 245 23.67 -6.40 14.64
C GLY A 245 24.03 -6.94 13.25
N THR A 246 24.49 -8.19 13.18
CA THR A 246 24.55 -8.99 11.92
C THR A 246 23.85 -10.35 12.08
N SER A 247 23.34 -10.64 13.27
CA SER A 247 22.83 -11.97 13.65
C SER A 247 21.33 -11.99 13.94
N ASP A 248 20.63 -10.86 13.87
CA ASP A 248 19.22 -10.72 14.20
C ASP A 248 18.38 -10.30 12.99
N ILE A 249 18.65 -10.90 11.83
CA ILE A 249 17.87 -10.66 10.61
C ILE A 249 16.55 -11.40 10.67
N TYR A 250 15.46 -10.66 10.42
CA TYR A 250 14.10 -11.18 10.41
C TYR A 250 13.36 -10.78 9.14
N HIS A 251 12.37 -11.58 8.79
CA HIS A 251 11.42 -11.31 7.73
C HIS A 251 10.03 -11.09 8.31
N TRP A 252 9.33 -10.05 7.85
CA TRP A 252 7.92 -9.78 8.14
C TRP A 252 7.12 -9.83 6.85
N TYR A 253 6.06 -10.64 6.82
CA TYR A 253 5.26 -10.82 5.61
C TYR A 253 3.86 -11.37 5.90
N ASN A 254 3.02 -11.35 4.86
CA ASN A 254 1.69 -11.98 4.86
C ASN A 254 1.73 -13.40 4.30
N GLY A 255 0.88 -14.27 4.85
CA GLY A 255 0.79 -15.66 4.42
C GLY A 255 1.91 -16.54 4.98
N GLY A 256 1.92 -17.83 4.64
CA GLY A 256 2.93 -18.77 5.13
C GLY A 256 4.11 -18.94 4.17
N GLY A 257 5.34 -18.95 4.70
CA GLY A 257 6.57 -19.38 4.03
C GLY A 257 7.15 -18.42 2.98
N PHE A 258 8.49 -18.45 2.85
CA PHE A 258 9.26 -17.76 1.81
C PHE A 258 9.09 -18.37 0.39
N TYR A 259 8.31 -19.47 0.26
CA TYR A 259 8.19 -20.28 -0.96
C TYR A 259 6.85 -21.00 -1.14
N LEU A 260 5.79 -20.64 -0.41
CA LEU A 260 4.48 -21.23 -0.66
C LEU A 260 3.62 -20.20 -1.35
N SER A 261 3.07 -20.60 -2.50
CA SER A 261 1.97 -19.88 -3.10
C SER A 261 0.98 -19.55 -2.00
N VAL A 262 0.55 -18.29 -1.92
CA VAL A 262 -0.83 -18.05 -1.54
C VAL A 262 -1.58 -18.91 -2.53
N SER A 263 -2.01 -20.10 -2.09
CA SER A 263 -2.81 -20.98 -2.92
C SER A 263 -3.94 -20.07 -3.35
N SER A 264 -3.93 -19.68 -4.62
CA SER A 264 -5.05 -19.02 -5.24
C SER A 264 -6.24 -19.81 -4.74
N LEU A 265 -7.08 -19.16 -3.94
CA LEU A 265 -8.37 -19.73 -3.60
C LEU A 265 -8.97 -19.96 -4.97
N ALA A 266 -8.95 -21.23 -5.38
CA ALA A 266 -9.07 -21.61 -6.77
C ALA A 266 -10.30 -20.90 -7.31
N THR A 267 -10.09 -19.93 -8.19
CA THR A 267 -11.13 -19.44 -9.06
C THR A 267 -11.58 -20.69 -9.79
N SER A 268 -12.76 -21.19 -9.39
CA SER A 268 -13.31 -22.38 -10.01
C SER A 268 -13.37 -22.12 -11.52
N PRO A 269 -13.05 -23.10 -12.37
CA PRO A 269 -13.17 -22.90 -13.81
C PRO A 269 -14.61 -22.46 -14.13
N LEU A 270 -14.70 -21.43 -14.96
CA LEU A 270 -15.89 -20.87 -15.59
C LEU A 270 -17.07 -21.86 -15.66
N ASP A 271 -18.14 -21.56 -14.93
CA ASP A 271 -19.46 -22.05 -15.31
C ASP A 271 -20.04 -21.03 -16.29
N SER A 272 -20.12 -21.41 -17.56
CA SER A 272 -20.66 -20.57 -18.65
C SER A 272 -22.11 -20.09 -18.42
N ASP A 273 -22.77 -20.62 -17.39
CA ASP A 273 -24.13 -20.27 -16.97
C ASP A 273 -24.21 -19.00 -16.09
N GLU A 274 -23.07 -18.45 -15.63
CA GLU A 274 -23.04 -17.24 -14.79
C GLU A 274 -23.37 -15.94 -15.56
N SER A 275 -23.21 -15.94 -16.90
CA SER A 275 -23.61 -14.81 -17.76
C SER A 275 -25.11 -14.48 -17.63
N SER A 276 -25.93 -15.46 -17.24
CA SER A 276 -27.35 -15.26 -16.99
C SER A 276 -27.66 -14.47 -15.71
N LYS A 277 -26.68 -14.25 -14.82
CA LYS A 277 -26.85 -13.58 -13.52
C LYS A 277 -26.59 -12.07 -13.58
N LEU A 278 -25.69 -11.61 -14.45
CA LEU A 278 -25.46 -10.18 -14.69
C LEU A 278 -26.49 -9.65 -15.70
N LYS A 279 -27.57 -9.05 -15.20
CA LYS A 279 -28.64 -8.50 -16.06
C LYS A 279 -28.68 -6.98 -16.08
N GLU A 280 -28.03 -6.35 -15.12
CA GLU A 280 -28.11 -4.91 -14.91
C GLU A 280 -26.95 -4.40 -14.08
N SER A 281 -26.64 -3.13 -14.24
CA SER A 281 -25.78 -2.42 -13.31
C SER A 281 -26.46 -2.22 -11.97
N VAL A 282 -25.67 -2.02 -10.91
CA VAL A 282 -26.19 -1.87 -9.56
C VAL A 282 -26.00 -0.44 -9.09
N VAL A 283 -27.10 0.27 -8.84
CA VAL A 283 -27.03 1.63 -8.30
C VAL A 283 -26.58 1.59 -6.83
N LEU A 284 -25.66 2.48 -6.50
CA LEU A 284 -25.04 2.61 -5.19
C LEU A 284 -25.40 3.93 -4.52
N LYS A 285 -25.37 3.92 -3.19
CA LYS A 285 -25.34 5.12 -2.35
C LYS A 285 -24.33 4.91 -1.21
N LYS A 286 -23.88 6.02 -0.62
CA LYS A 286 -22.99 5.98 0.54
C LYS A 286 -23.64 5.19 1.68
N GLU A 287 -22.85 4.35 2.33
CA GLU A 287 -23.29 3.57 3.48
C GLU A 287 -23.64 4.50 4.65
N ASN A 288 -24.76 4.22 5.33
CA ASN A 288 -25.13 4.97 6.52
C ASN A 288 -24.54 4.32 7.79
N ILE A 289 -23.27 4.63 8.07
CA ILE A 289 -22.56 4.20 9.28
C ILE A 289 -22.23 5.39 10.20
N ASP A 290 -22.39 5.16 11.51
CA ASP A 290 -22.10 6.16 12.54
C ASP A 290 -20.59 6.21 12.81
N ILE A 291 -19.88 7.01 12.00
CA ILE A 291 -18.41 7.14 12.07
C ILE A 291 -17.95 7.72 13.39
N ASP A 292 -18.66 8.71 13.94
CA ASP A 292 -18.29 9.32 15.22
C ASP A 292 -18.35 8.27 16.35
N ARG A 293 -19.36 7.39 16.35
CA ARG A 293 -19.43 6.25 17.29
C ARG A 293 -18.34 5.22 17.05
N ILE A 294 -18.04 4.89 15.80
CA ILE A 294 -16.95 3.95 15.47
C ILE A 294 -15.62 4.51 15.98
N ALA A 295 -15.31 5.78 15.71
CA ALA A 295 -14.10 6.43 16.22
C ALA A 295 -14.03 6.41 17.75
N GLN A 296 -15.15 6.71 18.44
CA GLN A 296 -15.22 6.63 19.90
C GLN A 296 -14.99 5.22 20.46
N ASN A 297 -15.45 4.18 19.76
CA ASN A 297 -15.23 2.79 20.18
C ASN A 297 -13.77 2.35 20.00
N LEU A 298 -13.08 2.89 18.99
CA LEU A 298 -11.73 2.49 18.62
C LEU A 298 -10.64 3.23 19.40
N MET A 299 -10.92 4.46 19.80
CA MET A 299 -9.91 5.35 20.42
C MET A 299 -9.95 5.25 21.94
N LYS A 300 -8.77 5.26 22.58
CA LYS A 300 -8.64 5.10 24.03
C LYS A 300 -8.92 6.40 24.79
N MET A 301 -8.82 7.54 24.11
CA MET A 301 -9.07 8.88 24.65
C MET A 301 -10.11 9.62 23.79
N GLN A 302 -10.53 10.80 24.26
CA GLN A 302 -11.42 11.66 23.47
C GLN A 302 -10.73 12.03 22.15
N SER A 303 -11.25 11.47 21.05
CA SER A 303 -10.72 11.66 19.70
C SER A 303 -10.78 13.12 19.27
N LEU A 304 -9.70 13.62 18.66
CA LEU A 304 -9.71 14.89 17.96
C LEU A 304 -10.14 14.66 16.51
N LYS A 305 -11.31 15.19 16.14
CA LYS A 305 -11.77 15.21 14.74
C LYS A 305 -11.18 16.44 14.05
N GLN A 306 -10.32 16.19 13.08
CA GLN A 306 -9.73 17.21 12.22
C GLN A 306 -10.30 17.04 10.81
N LYS A 307 -10.83 18.12 10.24
CA LYS A 307 -11.09 18.16 8.80
C LYS A 307 -9.83 18.64 8.11
N ILE A 308 -9.29 17.82 7.22
CA ILE A 308 -8.22 18.27 6.34
C ILE A 308 -8.90 19.09 5.25
N ASN A 309 -8.69 20.41 5.28
CA ASN A 309 -9.37 21.38 4.42
C ASN A 309 -9.23 21.14 2.90
N ARG A 310 -8.44 20.14 2.45
CA ARG A 310 -8.05 19.95 1.05
C ARG A 310 -8.42 18.59 0.44
N SER A 311 -8.63 17.55 1.24
CA SER A 311 -8.99 16.20 0.73
C SER A 311 -10.44 15.80 0.99
N ASN A 312 -11.24 16.66 1.63
CA ASN A 312 -12.56 16.32 2.18
C ASN A 312 -12.57 15.12 3.15
N ASN A 313 -11.40 14.59 3.52
CA ASN A 313 -11.29 13.53 4.51
C ASN A 313 -11.59 14.08 5.91
N SER A 314 -12.23 13.26 6.73
CA SER A 314 -12.30 13.49 8.18
C SER A 314 -11.31 12.56 8.86
N VAL A 315 -10.38 13.12 9.63
CA VAL A 315 -9.38 12.35 10.38
C VAL A 315 -9.68 12.45 11.86
N TYR A 316 -9.69 11.29 12.51
CA TYR A 316 -9.82 11.16 13.95
C TYR A 316 -8.51 10.59 14.46
N THR A 317 -7.98 11.15 15.54
CA THR A 317 -6.80 10.60 16.20
C THR A 317 -6.82 10.85 17.71
N ASP A 318 -6.25 9.92 18.47
CA ASP A 318 -5.92 10.07 19.88
C ASP A 318 -4.40 10.16 20.14
N GLY A 319 -3.60 10.34 19.08
CA GLY A 319 -2.14 10.37 19.12
C GLY A 319 -1.48 8.99 19.09
N ALA A 320 -2.22 7.90 19.32
CA ALA A 320 -1.72 6.52 19.22
C ALA A 320 -2.39 5.72 18.08
N SER A 321 -3.54 6.20 17.61
CA SER A 321 -4.32 5.58 16.55
C SER A 321 -4.91 6.64 15.62
N THR A 322 -5.24 6.22 14.41
CA THR A 322 -5.82 7.08 13.38
C THR A 322 -7.02 6.38 12.76
N LEU A 323 -8.12 7.12 12.55
CA LEU A 323 -9.21 6.72 11.66
C LEU A 323 -9.41 7.81 10.60
N ILE A 324 -9.41 7.41 9.33
CA ILE A 324 -9.65 8.29 8.20
C ILE A 324 -11.00 7.91 7.58
N GLU A 325 -11.89 8.89 7.40
CA GLU A 325 -13.09 8.78 6.57
C GLU A 325 -12.82 9.46 5.23
N TYR A 326 -13.03 8.73 4.13
CA TYR A 326 -12.87 9.21 2.76
C TYR A 326 -14.22 9.68 2.16
N PRO A 327 -14.21 10.53 1.12
CA PRO A 327 -15.42 11.01 0.43
C PRO A 327 -16.34 9.88 -0.06
N SER A 328 -15.74 8.80 -0.58
CA SER A 328 -16.44 7.57 -1.00
C SER A 328 -17.29 6.90 0.09
N GLY A 329 -17.07 7.27 1.35
CA GLY A 329 -17.62 6.61 2.53
C GLY A 329 -16.75 5.49 3.06
N ALA A 330 -15.57 5.25 2.48
CA ALA A 330 -14.62 4.34 3.05
C ALA A 330 -14.10 4.84 4.41
N ILE A 331 -13.78 3.91 5.30
CA ILE A 331 -13.04 4.17 6.53
C ILE A 331 -11.78 3.32 6.59
N ASN A 332 -10.71 3.91 7.11
CA ASN A 332 -9.43 3.25 7.34
C ASN A 332 -8.93 3.61 8.74
N TYR A 333 -9.02 2.66 9.66
CA TYR A 333 -8.46 2.73 11.00
C TYR A 333 -7.17 1.94 11.08
N TYR A 334 -6.18 2.51 11.76
CA TYR A 334 -4.92 1.83 12.05
C TYR A 334 -4.28 2.33 13.36
N ARG A 335 -3.56 1.42 14.01
CA ARG A 335 -2.59 1.66 15.08
C ARG A 335 -1.41 0.71 14.89
N GLU A 336 -0.36 0.88 15.66
CA GLU A 336 0.77 -0.06 15.64
C GLU A 336 0.34 -1.48 16.01
N MET A 337 0.95 -2.44 15.33
CA MET A 337 0.76 -3.86 15.57
C MET A 337 1.66 -4.32 16.72
N SER A 338 1.13 -5.22 17.54
CA SER A 338 1.89 -5.87 18.60
C SER A 338 2.86 -6.91 18.03
N GLU A 339 4.11 -6.87 18.50
CA GLU A 339 5.18 -7.82 18.15
C GLU A 339 5.06 -9.14 18.92
N LYS A 340 4.14 -9.23 19.88
CA LYS A 340 3.93 -10.46 20.65
C LYS A 340 3.24 -11.50 19.78
N PRO A 341 3.77 -12.75 19.75
CA PRO A 341 3.08 -13.85 19.09
C PRO A 341 1.67 -14.03 19.65
N ILE A 342 0.72 -14.32 18.77
CA ILE A 342 -0.65 -14.63 19.17
C ILE A 342 -0.77 -16.08 19.61
N GLY A 343 -1.59 -16.31 20.63
CA GLY A 343 -1.93 -17.66 21.12
C GLY A 343 -3.26 -18.19 20.58
N PHE A 344 -3.94 -17.44 19.69
CA PHE A 344 -5.24 -17.79 19.15
C PHE A 344 -5.14 -18.26 17.69
N SER A 345 -6.06 -19.13 17.31
CA SER A 345 -6.21 -19.73 15.99
C SER A 345 -6.94 -18.82 14.98
N PRO A 346 -6.93 -19.15 13.67
CA PRO A 346 -7.71 -18.42 12.67
C PRO A 346 -9.22 -18.35 12.98
N ASP A 347 -9.80 -19.43 13.50
CA ASP A 347 -11.23 -19.47 13.87
C ASP A 347 -11.54 -18.56 15.06
N GLU A 348 -10.63 -18.47 16.03
CA GLU A 348 -10.78 -17.53 17.14
C GLU A 348 -10.60 -16.08 16.67
N ALA A 349 -9.72 -15.83 15.70
CA ALA A 349 -9.59 -14.53 15.05
C ALA A 349 -10.91 -14.14 14.35
N LEU A 350 -11.54 -15.07 13.62
CA LEU A 350 -12.87 -14.86 13.00
C LEU A 350 -13.94 -14.50 14.04
N VAL A 351 -13.96 -15.18 15.18
CA VAL A 351 -14.90 -14.87 16.28
C VAL A 351 -14.63 -13.48 16.86
N GLN A 352 -13.37 -13.08 17.01
CA GLN A 352 -12.99 -11.74 17.48
C GLN A 352 -13.39 -10.66 16.47
N ALA A 353 -13.08 -10.86 15.18
CA ALA A 353 -13.48 -9.98 14.09
C ALA A 353 -15.00 -9.82 14.04
N GLY A 354 -15.76 -10.91 14.15
CA GLY A 354 -17.22 -10.88 14.13
C GLY A 354 -17.83 -10.08 15.29
N LYS A 355 -17.27 -10.22 16.50
CA LYS A 355 -17.67 -9.42 17.66
C LYS A 355 -17.40 -7.93 17.44
N PHE A 356 -16.21 -7.62 16.92
CA PHE A 356 -15.79 -6.27 16.59
C PHE A 356 -16.71 -5.64 15.53
N LEU A 357 -16.95 -6.33 14.42
CA LEU A 357 -17.78 -5.84 13.33
C LEU A 357 -19.21 -5.59 13.81
N LYS A 358 -19.78 -6.48 14.63
CA LYS A 358 -21.12 -6.29 15.21
C LYS A 358 -21.26 -4.99 16.01
N GLN A 359 -20.19 -4.53 16.63
CA GLN A 359 -20.17 -3.27 17.40
C GLN A 359 -19.92 -2.04 16.51
N ASN A 360 -19.28 -2.23 15.36
CA ASN A 360 -18.74 -1.16 14.51
C ASN A 360 -19.31 -1.19 13.07
N GLY A 361 -20.64 -1.24 12.96
CA GLY A 361 -21.36 -1.14 11.67
C GLY A 361 -21.97 -2.45 11.17
N GLY A 362 -21.61 -3.58 11.78
CA GLY A 362 -22.09 -4.90 11.41
C GLY A 362 -21.43 -5.47 10.16
N LEU A 363 -21.63 -6.77 9.94
CA LEU A 363 -21.29 -7.42 8.68
C LEU A 363 -22.55 -7.44 7.80
N PRO A 364 -22.51 -6.83 6.60
CA PRO A 364 -23.62 -6.86 5.65
C PRO A 364 -23.95 -8.29 5.21
N SER A 365 -25.22 -8.55 4.89
CA SER A 365 -25.69 -9.91 4.56
C SER A 365 -25.11 -10.48 3.27
N ASP A 366 -24.62 -9.62 2.39
CA ASP A 366 -23.98 -9.92 1.11
C ASP A 366 -22.44 -9.97 1.20
N ALA A 367 -21.89 -9.85 2.40
CA ALA A 367 -20.47 -10.02 2.64
C ALA A 367 -20.10 -11.51 2.79
N GLN A 368 -19.04 -11.92 2.10
CA GLN A 368 -18.48 -13.26 2.18
C GLN A 368 -17.02 -13.19 2.61
N LEU A 369 -16.61 -14.09 3.51
CA LEU A 369 -15.21 -14.24 3.88
C LEU A 369 -14.42 -14.66 2.63
N SER A 370 -13.50 -13.81 2.22
CA SER A 370 -12.63 -14.00 1.06
C SER A 370 -11.28 -14.56 1.47
N ALA A 371 -10.71 -14.10 2.59
CA ALA A 371 -9.38 -14.55 3.03
C ALA A 371 -9.20 -14.48 4.55
N VAL A 372 -8.34 -15.37 5.06
CA VAL A 372 -7.76 -15.30 6.41
C VAL A 372 -6.26 -15.55 6.28
N MET A 373 -5.47 -14.49 6.42
CA MET A 373 -4.03 -14.49 6.13
C MET A 373 -3.23 -14.27 7.42
N PRO A 374 -2.34 -15.20 7.81
CA PRO A 374 -1.46 -14.99 8.95
C PRO A 374 -0.48 -13.84 8.66
N GLN A 375 -0.16 -13.09 9.71
CA GLN A 375 0.92 -12.11 9.74
C GLN A 375 2.13 -12.79 10.39
N ILE A 376 3.20 -13.01 9.64
CA ILE A 376 4.34 -13.83 10.07
C ILE A 376 5.55 -12.96 10.35
N THR A 377 6.25 -13.31 11.43
CA THR A 377 7.63 -12.92 11.70
C THR A 377 8.50 -14.17 11.68
N GLU A 378 9.58 -14.15 10.89
CA GLU A 378 10.48 -15.27 10.68
C GLU A 378 11.92 -14.87 10.99
N ASP A 379 12.60 -15.63 11.84
CA ASP A 379 14.04 -15.51 12.06
C ASP A 379 14.78 -16.09 10.84
N ALA A 380 15.56 -15.27 10.14
CA ALA A 380 16.24 -15.66 8.90
C ALA A 380 17.30 -16.76 9.11
N ASN A 381 17.88 -16.85 10.30
CA ASN A 381 18.94 -17.81 10.63
C ASN A 381 18.36 -19.17 11.03
N THR A 382 17.31 -19.16 11.85
CA THR A 382 16.71 -20.39 12.38
C THR A 382 15.52 -20.88 11.57
N GLN A 383 14.96 -20.04 10.68
CA GLN A 383 13.69 -20.26 9.96
C GLN A 383 12.51 -20.48 10.91
N GLN A 384 12.65 -20.05 12.17
CA GLN A 384 11.58 -20.14 13.14
C GLN A 384 10.55 -19.05 12.84
N GLN A 385 9.32 -19.49 12.59
CA GLN A 385 8.19 -18.61 12.32
C GLN A 385 7.32 -18.46 13.56
N VAL A 386 6.83 -17.25 13.78
CA VAL A 386 5.76 -16.94 14.73
C VAL A 386 4.67 -16.18 14.01
N THR A 387 3.43 -16.40 14.43
CA THR A 387 2.28 -15.63 13.95
C THR A 387 2.01 -14.50 14.93
N ASN A 388 1.98 -13.26 14.43
CA ASN A 388 1.75 -12.05 15.21
C ASN A 388 0.30 -11.57 15.10
N GLY A 389 -0.44 -12.08 14.13
CA GLY A 389 -1.83 -11.70 13.89
C GLY A 389 -2.45 -12.39 12.70
N TYR A 390 -3.71 -12.04 12.41
CA TYR A 390 -4.41 -12.43 11.20
C TYR A 390 -5.05 -11.22 10.53
N LEU A 391 -4.98 -11.17 9.20
CA LEU A 391 -5.77 -10.30 8.33
C LEU A 391 -6.97 -11.10 7.81
N LEU A 392 -8.17 -10.59 8.03
CA LEU A 392 -9.41 -11.16 7.56
C LEU A 392 -10.01 -10.22 6.51
N GLU A 393 -10.33 -10.73 5.33
CA GLU A 393 -10.95 -9.97 4.26
C GLU A 393 -12.32 -10.53 3.94
N TYR A 394 -13.31 -9.65 3.82
CA TYR A 394 -14.63 -9.93 3.31
C TYR A 394 -14.85 -9.15 2.02
N LYS A 395 -15.34 -9.84 0.98
CA LYS A 395 -15.74 -9.24 -0.30
C LYS A 395 -17.24 -9.37 -0.50
N ARG A 396 -17.81 -8.46 -1.27
CA ARG A 396 -19.24 -8.44 -1.59
C ARG A 396 -19.54 -9.46 -2.70
N LYS A 397 -20.65 -10.18 -2.58
CA LYS A 397 -21.26 -10.92 -3.70
C LYS A 397 -22.70 -10.49 -3.92
N ILE A 398 -23.01 -10.15 -5.17
CA ILE A 398 -24.36 -9.77 -5.62
C ILE A 398 -24.85 -10.88 -6.54
N ASP A 399 -25.91 -11.57 -6.15
CA ASP A 399 -26.50 -12.67 -6.93
C ASP A 399 -25.49 -13.76 -7.37
N GLY A 400 -24.47 -13.98 -6.54
CA GLY A 400 -23.40 -14.94 -6.79
C GLY A 400 -22.17 -14.36 -7.50
N VAL A 401 -22.26 -13.15 -8.06
CA VAL A 401 -21.17 -12.46 -8.75
C VAL A 401 -20.35 -11.63 -7.76
N THR A 402 -19.03 -11.78 -7.80
CA THR A 402 -18.12 -11.03 -6.92
C THR A 402 -18.03 -9.57 -7.35
N VAL A 403 -17.98 -8.67 -6.37
CA VAL A 403 -17.57 -7.28 -6.61
C VAL A 403 -16.06 -7.19 -6.43
N ASP A 404 -15.35 -6.72 -7.44
CA ASP A 404 -13.89 -6.62 -7.45
C ASP A 404 -13.42 -5.35 -8.18
N GLY A 405 -12.14 -5.00 -8.07
CA GLY A 405 -11.59 -3.79 -8.68
C GLY A 405 -10.34 -3.32 -7.95
N TYR A 406 -10.04 -2.03 -8.04
CA TYR A 406 -8.89 -1.43 -7.36
C TYR A 406 -9.24 -1.21 -5.87
N ALA A 407 -8.84 -2.12 -4.99
CA ALA A 407 -9.16 -2.13 -3.55
C ALA A 407 -10.64 -2.40 -3.15
N GLY A 408 -11.58 -2.26 -4.09
CA GLY A 408 -12.92 -2.86 -4.05
C GLY A 408 -13.86 -2.50 -2.89
N ASP A 409 -15.14 -2.86 -3.03
CA ASP A 409 -16.10 -2.94 -1.92
C ASP A 409 -15.70 -4.11 -1.00
N SER A 410 -14.87 -3.81 0.00
CA SER A 410 -14.30 -4.79 0.90
C SER A 410 -14.33 -4.34 2.36
N ILE A 411 -14.33 -5.32 3.26
CA ILE A 411 -14.11 -5.12 4.70
C ILE A 411 -12.88 -5.93 5.09
N LYS A 412 -11.85 -5.25 5.59
CA LYS A 412 -10.59 -5.86 6.01
C LYS A 412 -10.37 -5.58 7.48
N VAL A 413 -10.07 -6.61 8.26
CA VAL A 413 -9.83 -6.52 9.71
C VAL A 413 -8.53 -7.24 10.03
N MET A 414 -7.57 -6.54 10.62
CA MET A 414 -6.36 -7.16 11.16
C MET A 414 -6.44 -7.21 12.69
N ILE A 415 -6.05 -8.36 13.24
CA ILE A 415 -6.09 -8.65 14.68
C ILE A 415 -4.72 -9.14 15.14
N ASP A 416 -4.19 -8.51 16.19
CA ASP A 416 -2.96 -8.88 16.88
C ASP A 416 -3.25 -9.35 18.31
N SER A 417 -2.19 -9.54 19.12
CA SER A 417 -2.33 -9.95 20.52
C SER A 417 -3.01 -8.91 21.43
N GLU A 418 -3.17 -7.67 20.96
CA GLU A 418 -3.78 -6.54 21.68
C GLU A 418 -5.15 -6.14 21.09
N GLY A 419 -5.65 -6.90 20.11
CA GLY A 419 -6.97 -6.72 19.49
C GLY A 419 -6.88 -6.20 18.07
N ILE A 420 -7.85 -5.36 17.65
CA ILE A 420 -7.87 -4.82 16.27
C ILE A 420 -6.79 -3.75 16.13
N ASN A 421 -5.84 -3.97 15.23
CA ASN A 421 -4.79 -3.01 14.87
C ASN A 421 -5.03 -2.32 13.53
N TYR A 422 -5.85 -2.91 12.66
CA TYR A 422 -6.25 -2.31 11.39
C TYR A 422 -7.70 -2.67 11.04
N PHE A 423 -8.44 -1.70 10.51
CA PHE A 423 -9.81 -1.88 10.02
C PHE A 423 -10.07 -0.99 8.82
N PHE A 424 -10.28 -1.60 7.66
CA PHE A 424 -10.74 -0.93 6.46
C PHE A 424 -12.15 -1.38 6.10
N ARG A 425 -12.99 -0.45 5.68
CA ARG A 425 -14.32 -0.73 5.15
C ARG A 425 -14.68 0.25 4.06
N LEU A 426 -14.95 -0.26 2.88
CA LEU A 426 -15.75 0.40 1.85
C LEU A 426 -16.92 -0.52 1.51
N TRP A 427 -18.14 -0.10 1.81
CA TRP A 427 -19.31 -0.95 1.58
C TRP A 427 -20.55 -0.15 1.17
N ARG A 428 -20.59 0.29 -0.09
CA ARG A 428 -21.67 1.17 -0.56
C ARG A 428 -23.01 0.44 -0.61
N GLU A 429 -24.06 1.04 -0.07
CA GLU A 429 -25.38 0.41 -0.05
C GLU A 429 -25.94 0.30 -1.46
N ILE A 430 -26.54 -0.85 -1.78
CA ILE A 430 -27.31 -1.02 -3.02
C ILE A 430 -28.62 -0.22 -2.89
N ASP A 431 -28.82 0.75 -3.77
CA ASP A 431 -30.07 1.48 -3.86
C ASP A 431 -31.09 0.71 -4.69
N ARG A 432 -31.91 -0.11 -4.00
CA ARG A 432 -33.01 -0.86 -4.62
C ARG A 432 -34.21 0.00 -5.01
N THR A 433 -34.22 1.30 -4.69
CA THR A 433 -35.33 2.21 -5.01
C THR A 433 -35.13 2.90 -6.36
N THR A 434 -33.88 3.03 -6.80
CA THR A 434 -33.53 3.53 -8.12
C THR A 434 -33.55 2.37 -9.11
N ALA A 435 -34.21 2.58 -10.26
CA ALA A 435 -34.25 1.56 -11.30
C ALA A 435 -32.83 1.35 -11.87
N SER A 436 -32.35 0.12 -11.78
CA SER A 436 -31.12 -0.30 -12.44
C SER A 436 -31.27 -0.21 -13.96
N LYS A 437 -30.15 0.10 -14.63
CA LYS A 437 -30.09 0.08 -16.09
C LYS A 437 -29.92 -1.38 -16.55
N PRO A 438 -30.91 -1.98 -17.25
CA PRO A 438 -30.74 -3.32 -17.79
C PRO A 438 -29.66 -3.28 -18.85
N MET A 439 -28.80 -4.30 -18.88
CA MET A 439 -27.82 -4.44 -19.94
C MET A 439 -28.51 -4.86 -21.24
N THR A 440 -28.11 -4.23 -22.32
CA THR A 440 -28.66 -4.53 -23.66
C THR A 440 -28.01 -5.79 -24.26
N GLN A 441 -26.76 -6.07 -23.88
CA GLN A 441 -25.97 -7.20 -24.33
C GLN A 441 -24.83 -7.46 -23.33
N ILE A 442 -24.26 -8.66 -23.39
CA ILE A 442 -22.98 -8.99 -22.76
C ILE A 442 -22.00 -9.26 -23.89
N VAL A 443 -20.86 -8.56 -23.87
CA VAL A 443 -19.73 -8.85 -24.73
C VAL A 443 -19.25 -10.27 -24.46
N ASP A 444 -19.06 -11.05 -25.52
CA ASP A 444 -18.60 -12.41 -25.40
C ASP A 444 -17.20 -12.49 -24.76
N PHE A 445 -16.93 -13.65 -24.18
CA PHE A 445 -15.69 -13.93 -23.46
C PHE A 445 -14.44 -13.71 -24.33
N GLU A 446 -14.46 -14.11 -25.61
CA GLU A 446 -13.28 -14.03 -26.47
C GLU A 446 -12.92 -12.58 -26.78
N LYS A 447 -13.92 -11.73 -27.06
CA LYS A 447 -13.71 -10.29 -27.27
C LYS A 447 -13.23 -9.60 -26.00
N ALA A 448 -13.79 -9.94 -24.84
CA ALA A 448 -13.34 -9.37 -23.56
C ALA A 448 -11.90 -9.80 -23.24
N LYS A 449 -11.58 -11.07 -23.47
CA LYS A 449 -10.23 -11.62 -23.33
C LYS A 449 -9.25 -10.92 -24.25
N GLU A 450 -9.58 -10.75 -25.54
CA GLU A 450 -8.71 -10.06 -26.50
C GLU A 450 -8.41 -8.62 -26.04
N ALA A 451 -9.43 -7.86 -25.66
CA ALA A 451 -9.26 -6.49 -25.16
C ALA A 451 -8.41 -6.43 -23.88
N GLY A 452 -8.72 -7.31 -22.91
CA GLY A 452 -7.99 -7.37 -21.64
C GLY A 452 -6.55 -7.82 -21.83
N GLU A 453 -6.28 -8.81 -22.68
CA GLU A 453 -4.92 -9.22 -23.04
C GLU A 453 -4.17 -8.10 -23.76
N GLU A 454 -4.80 -7.36 -24.66
CA GLU A 454 -4.16 -6.23 -25.32
C GLU A 454 -3.81 -5.12 -24.31
N TYR A 455 -4.70 -4.83 -23.36
CA TYR A 455 -4.41 -3.89 -22.28
C TYR A 455 -3.29 -4.39 -21.36
N LEU A 456 -3.36 -5.65 -20.90
CA LEU A 456 -2.31 -6.23 -20.07
C LEU A 456 -0.98 -6.31 -20.83
N LYS A 457 -0.95 -6.64 -22.12
CA LYS A 457 0.29 -6.59 -22.92
C LYS A 457 0.84 -5.18 -23.08
N ARG A 458 -0.03 -4.16 -23.09
CA ARG A 458 0.39 -2.76 -23.13
C ARG A 458 0.92 -2.26 -21.78
N ASN A 459 0.37 -2.74 -20.68
CA ASN A 459 0.72 -2.25 -19.33
C ASN A 459 1.66 -3.16 -18.54
N ASN A 460 1.78 -4.43 -18.93
CA ASN A 460 2.73 -5.36 -18.35
C ASN A 460 4.09 -5.09 -18.99
N LYS A 461 4.90 -4.31 -18.27
CA LYS A 461 6.21 -3.84 -18.70
C LYS A 461 7.27 -4.95 -18.76
N SER A 462 6.91 -6.18 -18.36
CA SER A 462 7.74 -7.37 -18.56
C SER A 462 7.49 -7.99 -19.95
N ASN A 463 8.54 -8.09 -20.78
CA ASN A 463 8.52 -8.80 -22.07
C ASN A 463 8.22 -10.32 -21.95
N LEU A 464 7.88 -10.80 -20.77
CA LEU A 464 7.44 -12.16 -20.55
C LEU A 464 5.96 -12.22 -20.92
N MET A 465 5.64 -12.81 -22.08
CA MET A 465 4.27 -13.26 -22.35
C MET A 465 3.87 -14.21 -21.22
N ARG A 466 3.18 -13.69 -20.21
CA ARG A 466 2.50 -14.51 -19.21
C ARG A 466 1.31 -15.16 -19.91
N GLU A 467 1.13 -16.45 -19.66
CA GLU A 467 -0.08 -17.11 -20.13
C GLU A 467 -1.28 -16.47 -19.42
N PHE A 468 -2.38 -16.37 -20.15
CA PHE A 468 -3.65 -15.92 -19.59
C PHE A 468 -4.19 -17.00 -18.68
N ASP A 469 -4.50 -16.63 -17.43
CA ASP A 469 -4.91 -17.60 -16.42
C ASP A 469 -6.43 -17.78 -16.40
N SER A 470 -7.18 -16.69 -16.50
CA SER A 470 -8.65 -16.72 -16.40
C SER A 470 -9.31 -15.42 -16.82
N ALA A 471 -10.58 -15.48 -17.23
CA ALA A 471 -11.46 -14.32 -17.18
C ALA A 471 -12.79 -14.69 -16.54
N GLU A 472 -13.27 -13.82 -15.67
CA GLU A 472 -14.50 -14.01 -14.90
C GLU A 472 -15.36 -12.75 -14.94
N LEU A 473 -16.67 -12.94 -14.82
CA LEU A 473 -17.61 -11.83 -14.72
C LEU A 473 -17.64 -11.31 -13.29
N VAL A 474 -17.51 -9.99 -13.13
CA VAL A 474 -17.50 -9.28 -11.86
C VAL A 474 -18.35 -8.02 -11.93
N TYR A 475 -18.64 -7.45 -10.78
CA TYR A 475 -19.04 -6.06 -10.67
C TYR A 475 -17.80 -5.21 -10.34
N PHE A 476 -17.48 -4.26 -11.21
CA PHE A 476 -16.33 -3.41 -11.03
C PHE A 476 -16.57 -2.33 -9.96
N SER A 477 -15.64 -2.26 -9.01
CA SER A 477 -15.58 -1.27 -7.96
C SER A 477 -14.32 -0.41 -8.10
N ASN A 478 -14.52 0.90 -8.22
CA ASN A 478 -13.47 1.90 -8.12
C ASN A 478 -12.76 1.88 -6.77
N SER A 479 -11.60 2.54 -6.74
CA SER A 479 -10.81 2.80 -5.54
C SER A 479 -11.58 3.63 -4.51
N PHE A 480 -11.20 3.46 -3.24
CA PHE A 480 -11.85 4.10 -2.09
C PHE A 480 -11.64 5.61 -2.02
N PHE A 481 -10.83 6.21 -2.89
CA PHE A 481 -10.78 7.66 -3.01
C PHE A 481 -11.87 8.23 -3.91
N VAL A 482 -12.56 7.38 -4.67
CA VAL A 482 -13.52 7.78 -5.69
C VAL A 482 -14.93 7.58 -5.17
N GLU A 483 -15.77 8.60 -5.29
CA GLU A 483 -17.21 8.39 -5.21
C GLU A 483 -17.68 7.67 -6.47
N GLN A 484 -18.35 6.53 -6.31
CA GLN A 484 -18.96 5.80 -7.42
C GLN A 484 -20.41 5.47 -7.05
N SER A 485 -21.30 5.83 -7.96
CA SER A 485 -22.75 5.72 -7.82
C SER A 485 -23.33 4.46 -8.46
N GLU A 486 -22.53 3.66 -9.16
CA GLU A 486 -22.98 2.49 -9.90
C GLU A 486 -21.87 1.44 -9.99
N LEU A 487 -22.16 0.18 -9.69
CA LEU A 487 -21.26 -0.93 -10.03
C LEU A 487 -21.51 -1.36 -11.47
N THR A 488 -20.46 -1.25 -12.29
CA THR A 488 -20.49 -1.62 -13.70
C THR A 488 -20.15 -3.11 -13.85
N PRO A 489 -21.00 -3.91 -14.51
CA PRO A 489 -20.64 -5.26 -14.90
C PRO A 489 -19.38 -5.27 -15.77
N ALA A 490 -18.42 -6.13 -15.45
CA ALA A 490 -17.14 -6.21 -16.14
C ALA A 490 -16.64 -7.64 -16.24
N TRP A 491 -15.83 -7.92 -17.26
CA TRP A 491 -14.94 -9.06 -17.29
C TRP A 491 -13.63 -8.69 -16.61
N LYS A 492 -13.25 -9.41 -15.56
CA LYS A 492 -11.91 -9.38 -15.01
C LYS A 492 -11.07 -10.39 -15.77
N VAL A 493 -10.06 -9.92 -16.49
CA VAL A 493 -9.11 -10.71 -17.28
C VAL A 493 -7.80 -10.74 -16.50
N THR A 494 -7.31 -11.92 -16.14
CA THR A 494 -6.14 -12.08 -15.24
C THR A 494 -4.97 -12.78 -15.95
N SER A 495 -3.75 -12.28 -15.69
CA SER A 495 -2.49 -12.92 -16.10
C SER A 495 -1.43 -12.74 -15.01
N GLY A 496 -1.13 -13.82 -14.29
CA GLY A 496 -0.35 -13.81 -13.05
C GLY A 496 -1.07 -13.02 -11.95
N SER A 497 -0.36 -12.05 -11.38
CA SER A 497 -0.87 -11.07 -10.40
C SER A 497 -1.75 -9.99 -11.04
N ASP A 498 -1.65 -9.81 -12.35
CA ASP A 498 -2.16 -8.62 -13.02
C ASP A 498 -3.58 -8.87 -13.50
N SER A 499 -4.44 -7.85 -13.40
CA SER A 499 -5.83 -7.94 -13.85
C SER A 499 -6.24 -6.70 -14.63
N ALA A 500 -6.92 -6.91 -15.74
CA ALA A 500 -7.60 -5.87 -16.50
C ALA A 500 -9.11 -6.02 -16.35
N TYR A 501 -9.82 -4.90 -16.30
CA TYR A 501 -11.27 -4.89 -16.23
C TYR A 501 -11.84 -4.39 -17.55
N VAL A 502 -12.67 -5.20 -18.19
CA VAL A 502 -13.30 -4.89 -19.48
C VAL A 502 -14.79 -4.76 -19.25
N ASN A 503 -15.37 -3.60 -19.55
CA ASN A 503 -16.79 -3.37 -19.39
C ASN A 503 -17.61 -4.41 -20.19
N ALA A 504 -18.50 -5.11 -19.49
CA ALA A 504 -19.22 -6.24 -20.06
C ALA A 504 -20.31 -5.83 -21.07
N GLU A 505 -20.76 -4.57 -21.09
CA GLU A 505 -21.78 -4.08 -22.04
C GLU A 505 -21.16 -3.67 -23.39
N ASN A 506 -20.01 -3.00 -23.39
CA ASN A 506 -19.41 -2.40 -24.60
C ASN A 506 -18.05 -2.99 -24.99
N GLY A 507 -17.33 -3.66 -24.07
CA GLY A 507 -16.03 -4.26 -24.31
C GLY A 507 -14.86 -3.29 -24.19
N GLU A 508 -15.09 -2.08 -23.67
CA GLU A 508 -14.04 -1.09 -23.42
C GLU A 508 -13.30 -1.40 -22.12
N ILE A 509 -12.01 -1.06 -22.05
CA ILE A 509 -11.26 -1.16 -20.80
C ILE A 509 -11.80 -0.14 -19.80
N ILE A 510 -12.02 -0.59 -18.57
CA ILE A 510 -12.27 0.28 -17.43
C ILE A 510 -10.91 0.64 -16.85
N ASP A 511 -10.41 1.81 -17.24
CA ASP A 511 -9.13 2.32 -16.77
C ASP A 511 -9.33 3.05 -15.44
N GLY A 512 -8.97 2.40 -14.33
CA GLY A 512 -8.99 3.06 -13.01
C GLY A 512 -7.77 3.95 -12.76
N ASP A 513 -6.74 3.85 -13.60
CA ASP A 513 -5.44 4.49 -13.39
C ASP A 513 -5.50 5.96 -13.82
N GLU A 514 -6.19 6.26 -14.94
CA GLU A 514 -6.46 7.66 -15.35
C GLU A 514 -7.14 8.45 -14.22
N PHE A 515 -7.99 7.80 -13.42
CA PHE A 515 -8.63 8.46 -12.28
C PHE A 515 -7.65 8.68 -11.12
N LEU A 516 -6.87 7.66 -10.76
CA LEU A 516 -5.90 7.75 -9.67
C LEU A 516 -4.84 8.82 -9.99
N ASP A 517 -4.35 8.87 -11.22
CA ASP A 517 -3.38 9.87 -11.69
C ASP A 517 -3.95 11.29 -11.58
N ASN A 518 -5.18 11.52 -12.05
CA ASN A 518 -5.86 12.81 -11.91
C ASN A 518 -6.06 13.22 -10.44
N MET A 519 -6.38 12.26 -9.57
CA MET A 519 -6.51 12.51 -8.15
C MET A 519 -5.16 12.86 -7.51
N PHE A 520 -4.08 12.13 -7.84
CA PHE A 520 -2.75 12.41 -7.30
C PHE A 520 -2.19 13.74 -7.81
N GLU A 521 -2.51 14.14 -9.05
CA GLU A 521 -2.25 15.49 -9.52
C GLU A 521 -2.96 16.55 -8.68
N GLU A 522 -4.23 16.33 -8.35
CA GLU A 522 -5.01 17.26 -7.52
C GLU A 522 -4.46 17.32 -6.09
N ILE A 523 -4.15 16.16 -5.50
CA ILE A 523 -3.43 16.02 -4.23
C ILE A 523 -2.11 16.79 -4.30
N ASN A 524 -1.30 16.66 -5.35
CA ASN A 524 -0.02 17.34 -5.50
C ASN A 524 -0.15 18.85 -5.60
N LYS A 525 -1.07 19.36 -6.46
CA LYS A 525 -1.41 20.79 -6.54
C LYS A 525 -1.86 21.33 -5.18
N ASN A 526 -2.52 20.49 -4.37
CA ASN A 526 -3.04 20.84 -3.06
C ASN A 526 -2.00 20.78 -1.92
N TYR A 527 -0.78 20.28 -2.12
CA TYR A 527 0.30 20.32 -1.12
C TYR A 527 1.34 21.41 -1.38
N GLU A 528 1.34 22.09 -2.53
CA GLU A 528 2.39 23.06 -2.86
C GLU A 528 2.29 24.43 -2.17
N ILE A 529 1.17 24.86 -1.59
CA ILE A 529 1.10 26.20 -0.97
C ILE A 529 0.21 26.20 0.26
N GLY A 530 0.79 26.33 1.45
CA GLY A 530 0.07 26.59 2.68
C GLY A 530 1.01 27.12 3.75
N GLU A 531 1.43 28.38 3.64
CA GLU A 531 2.00 29.10 4.79
C GLU A 531 1.03 28.98 5.97
N VAL A 532 1.41 28.20 6.98
CA VAL A 532 0.78 28.25 8.30
C VAL A 532 1.20 29.60 8.91
N LYS A 533 0.37 30.63 8.70
CA LYS A 533 0.52 31.89 9.41
C LYS A 533 0.11 31.67 10.87
N PHE A 534 1.09 31.52 11.73
CA PHE A 534 0.89 31.73 13.16
C PHE A 534 0.64 33.22 13.37
N SER A 535 -0.57 33.59 13.78
CA SER A 535 -0.84 34.94 14.30
C SER A 535 -0.15 35.07 15.65
N GLU A 536 0.64 36.13 15.82
CA GLU A 536 1.32 36.52 17.07
C GLU A 536 0.39 36.58 18.29
#